data_AF-A0A6N8BS99-F1
#
_entry.id   AF-A0A6N8BS99-F1
#
_cell.length_a   1.000
_cell.length_b   1.000
_cell.length_c   1.000
_cell.angle_alpha   90.00
_cell.angle_beta   90.00
_cell.angle_gamma   90.00
#
_symmetry.space_group_name_H-M   'P 1'
#
loop_
_entity.id
_entity.type
_entity.pdbx_description
1 polymer ?
#
loop_
_entity_poly.entity_id
_entity_poly.type
_entity_poly.pdbx_seq_one_letter_code
_entity_poly.pdbx_strand_id
1 'polypeptide(L)'
;MKTDKTNADFGNKPPFRADHVDSFLRSETIKKARKQLQDEEITLDDLRSVEDKAIRLLVENQKQCGLEAVTDGEFLCSLWHLDFFAGLDGIQKKQPPARDLSFMACMPRTKVLSWLPSWAFPTTPYCVILPFSSPALATILLK
;
A
#
# COMPACT_ATOMS: atom_id res chain seq x y z
N MET A 1 44.07 13.10 -3.14
CA MET A 1 43.68 12.02 -4.08
C MET A 1 42.16 11.91 -4.06
N LYS A 2 41.50 12.69 -4.93
CA LYS A 2 40.05 12.65 -5.14
C LYS A 2 39.85 11.85 -6.42
N THR A 3 39.11 10.75 -6.36
CA THR A 3 38.74 9.99 -7.55
C THR A 3 37.47 10.59 -8.12
N ASP A 4 37.59 11.12 -9.33
CA ASP A 4 36.49 11.69 -10.10
C ASP A 4 35.52 10.58 -10.50
N LYS A 5 34.26 10.73 -10.10
CA LYS A 5 33.14 9.89 -10.55
C LYS A 5 32.68 10.36 -11.92
N THR A 6 33.50 10.17 -12.94
CA THR A 6 33.09 10.40 -14.33
C THR A 6 33.48 9.19 -15.16
N ASN A 7 32.49 8.33 -15.41
CA ASN A 7 32.24 7.58 -16.65
C ASN A 7 31.39 6.37 -16.30
N ALA A 8 30.07 6.49 -16.51
CA ALA A 8 29.21 5.33 -16.58
C ALA A 8 29.57 4.59 -17.88
N ASP A 9 30.24 3.45 -17.74
CA ASP A 9 30.44 2.50 -18.82
C ASP A 9 29.09 1.87 -19.17
N PHE A 10 28.45 2.37 -20.24
CA PHE A 10 27.23 1.79 -20.81
C PHE A 10 27.57 0.60 -21.70
N GLY A 11 28.36 -0.34 -21.17
CA GLY A 11 28.59 -1.64 -21.79
C GLY A 11 27.25 -2.29 -22.14
N ASN A 12 27.22 -3.05 -23.24
CA ASN A 12 26.05 -3.62 -23.94
C ASN A 12 25.23 -4.66 -23.14
N LYS A 13 25.02 -4.44 -21.84
CA LYS A 13 24.14 -5.16 -20.94
C LYS A 13 23.11 -4.14 -20.46
N PRO A 14 21.80 -4.32 -20.73
CA PRO A 14 20.80 -3.48 -20.08
C PRO A 14 20.98 -3.63 -18.56
N PRO A 15 20.74 -2.58 -17.75
CA PRO A 15 20.93 -2.63 -16.32
C PRO A 15 19.88 -3.57 -15.72
N PHE A 16 20.16 -4.87 -15.73
CA PHE A 16 19.32 -5.87 -15.10
C PHE A 16 19.47 -5.69 -13.59
N ARG A 17 18.62 -4.84 -13.01
CA ARG A 17 18.42 -4.73 -11.58
C ARG A 17 17.33 -5.71 -11.18
N ALA A 18 17.65 -6.65 -10.30
CA ALA A 18 16.65 -7.45 -9.62
C ALA A 18 16.04 -6.57 -8.53
N ASP A 19 14.74 -6.33 -8.63
CA ASP A 19 13.96 -5.59 -7.65
C ASP A 19 12.70 -6.41 -7.32
N HIS A 20 12.01 -6.03 -6.26
CA HIS A 20 10.78 -6.67 -5.81
C HIS A 20 9.56 -5.79 -6.09
N VAL A 21 8.40 -6.43 -6.17
CA VAL A 21 7.12 -5.73 -6.34
C VAL A 21 6.53 -5.49 -4.95
N ASP A 22 6.05 -4.28 -4.74
CA ASP A 22 5.65 -3.69 -3.44
C ASP A 22 4.87 -4.62 -2.50
N SER A 23 3.85 -5.33 -2.97
CA SER A 23 2.96 -6.17 -2.14
C SER A 23 3.68 -7.27 -1.33
N PHE A 24 3.68 -7.15 0.01
CA PHE A 24 4.14 -8.20 0.93
C PHE A 24 2.98 -8.95 1.61
N LEU A 25 3.28 -10.15 2.13
CA LEU A 25 2.32 -10.92 2.92
C LEU A 25 2.02 -10.20 4.24
N ARG A 26 0.73 -9.91 4.48
CA ARG A 26 0.29 -9.26 5.73
C ARG A 26 0.52 -10.18 6.93
N SER A 27 1.17 -9.64 7.96
CA SER A 27 1.43 -10.35 9.21
C SER A 27 0.13 -10.72 9.93
N GLU A 28 0.19 -11.76 10.77
CA GLU A 28 -0.94 -12.16 11.62
C GLU A 28 -1.38 -11.04 12.56
N THR A 29 -0.46 -10.17 12.97
CA THR A 29 -0.76 -9.00 13.80
C THR A 29 -1.68 -8.01 13.08
N ILE A 30 -1.41 -7.70 11.81
CA ILE A 30 -2.28 -6.82 11.00
C ILE A 30 -3.64 -7.48 10.77
N LYS A 31 -3.66 -8.77 10.44
CA LYS A 31 -4.93 -9.50 10.22
C LYS A 31 -5.81 -9.47 11.45
N LYS A 32 -5.23 -9.69 12.64
CA LYS A 32 -5.93 -9.60 13.93
C LYS A 32 -6.46 -8.20 14.18
N ALA A 33 -5.60 -7.18 14.10
CA ALA A 33 -6.02 -5.79 14.34
C ALA A 33 -7.15 -5.35 13.39
N ARG A 34 -7.10 -5.73 12.10
CA ARG A 34 -8.19 -5.46 11.16
C ARG A 34 -9.49 -6.14 11.52
N LYS A 35 -9.43 -7.36 12.07
CA LYS A 35 -10.61 -8.04 12.59
C LYS A 35 -11.15 -7.33 13.83
N GLN A 36 -10.29 -6.95 14.76
CA GLN A 36 -10.67 -6.20 15.96
C GLN A 36 -11.30 -4.85 15.64
N LEU A 37 -10.84 -4.15 14.59
CA LEU A 37 -11.48 -2.93 14.12
C LEU A 37 -12.88 -3.20 13.56
N GLN A 38 -13.07 -4.31 12.83
CA GLN A 38 -14.38 -4.73 12.31
C GLN A 38 -15.34 -5.12 13.45
N ASP A 39 -14.80 -5.68 14.52
CA ASP A 39 -15.53 -6.06 15.73
C ASP A 39 -15.67 -4.89 16.72
N GLU A 40 -15.26 -3.67 16.33
CA GLU A 40 -15.30 -2.43 17.13
C GLU A 40 -14.51 -2.49 18.47
N GLU A 41 -13.58 -3.45 18.60
CA GLU A 41 -12.76 -3.64 19.81
C GLU A 41 -11.61 -2.63 19.94
N ILE A 42 -11.14 -2.09 18.81
CA ILE A 42 -10.06 -1.10 18.75
C ILE A 42 -10.47 0.08 17.88
N THR A 43 -9.81 1.23 18.08
CA THR A 43 -10.05 2.41 17.25
C THR A 43 -9.26 2.35 15.93
N LEU A 44 -9.62 3.23 14.99
CA LEU A 44 -8.85 3.40 13.75
C LEU A 44 -7.40 3.81 14.01
N ASP A 45 -7.16 4.62 15.04
CA ASP A 45 -5.82 5.07 15.41
C ASP A 45 -4.98 3.95 16.04
N ASP A 46 -5.62 3.02 16.76
CA ASP A 46 -4.97 1.80 17.25
C ASP A 46 -4.55 0.90 16.08
N LEU A 47 -5.42 0.71 15.08
CA LEU A 47 -5.07 -0.04 13.87
C LEU A 47 -3.86 0.61 13.16
N ARG A 48 -3.90 1.93 12.98
CA ARG A 48 -2.79 2.68 12.35
C ARG A 48 -1.47 2.49 13.11
N SER A 49 -1.50 2.53 14.44
CA SER A 49 -0.32 2.27 15.27
C SER A 49 0.25 0.85 15.07
N VAL A 50 -0.62 -0.15 14.89
CA VAL A 50 -0.20 -1.53 14.57
C VAL A 50 0.39 -1.61 13.16
N GLU A 51 -0.25 -1.00 12.17
CA GLU A 51 0.21 -0.98 10.78
C GLU A 51 1.56 -0.23 10.65
N ASP A 52 1.72 0.93 11.28
CA ASP A 52 2.96 1.70 11.31
C ASP A 52 4.14 0.90 11.90
N LYS A 53 3.90 0.12 12.96
CA LYS A 53 4.93 -0.76 13.55
C LYS A 53 5.34 -1.86 12.59
N ALA A 54 4.37 -2.46 11.89
CA ALA A 54 4.65 -3.52 10.93
C ALA A 54 5.42 -3.00 9.70
N ILE A 55 5.08 -1.80 9.21
CA ILE A 55 5.78 -1.15 8.10
C ILE A 55 7.23 -0.82 8.49
N ARG A 56 7.46 -0.29 9.70
CA ARG A 56 8.82 -0.03 10.21
C ARG A 56 9.68 -1.29 10.20
N LEU A 57 9.13 -2.41 10.69
CA LEU A 57 9.82 -3.69 10.68
C LEU A 57 10.09 -4.19 9.26
N LEU A 58 9.11 -4.05 8.36
CA LEU A 58 9.27 -4.44 6.96
C LEU A 58 10.36 -3.62 6.26
N VAL A 59 10.38 -2.30 6.44
CA VAL A 59 11.41 -1.42 5.87
C VAL A 59 12.79 -1.78 6.39
N GLU A 60 12.92 -2.04 7.70
CA GLU A 60 14.19 -2.46 8.28
C GLU A 60 14.66 -3.80 7.69
N ASN A 61 13.76 -4.78 7.54
CA ASN A 61 14.09 -6.06 6.92
C ASN A 61 14.52 -5.89 5.45
N GLN A 62 13.86 -5.00 4.69
CA GLN A 62 14.26 -4.72 3.30
C GLN A 62 15.67 -4.09 3.24
N LYS A 63 15.97 -3.14 4.13
CA LYS A 63 17.30 -2.53 4.26
C LYS A 63 18.36 -3.59 4.60
N GLN A 64 18.07 -4.49 5.54
CA GLN A 64 18.98 -5.58 5.93
C GLN A 64 19.23 -6.59 4.80
N CYS A 65 18.23 -6.82 3.95
CA CYS A 65 18.36 -7.64 2.75
C CYS A 65 19.17 -6.97 1.62
N GLY A 66 19.57 -5.69 1.79
CA GLY A 66 20.35 -4.94 0.79
C GLY A 66 19.50 -4.37 -0.35
N LEU A 67 18.19 -4.20 -0.16
CA LEU A 67 17.33 -3.58 -1.16
C LEU A 67 17.54 -2.06 -1.18
N GLU A 68 17.75 -1.51 -2.37
CA GLU A 68 17.90 -0.05 -2.57
C GLU A 68 16.54 0.65 -2.60
N ALA A 69 15.53 0.02 -3.22
CA ALA A 69 14.15 0.49 -3.22
C ALA A 69 13.36 -0.27 -2.14
N VAL A 70 12.83 0.49 -1.18
CA VAL A 70 12.01 -0.05 -0.09
C VAL A 70 10.57 0.40 -0.24
N THR A 71 9.65 -0.48 0.14
CA THR A 71 8.20 -0.22 0.05
C THR A 71 7.49 -0.48 1.38
N ASP A 72 6.25 -0.02 1.51
CA ASP A 72 5.45 -0.21 2.74
C ASP A 72 4.70 -1.55 2.77
N GLY A 73 4.81 -2.34 1.70
CA GLY A 73 4.19 -3.65 1.61
C GLY A 73 2.72 -3.63 1.29
N GLU A 74 2.17 -2.46 0.92
CA GLU A 74 0.73 -2.25 0.75
C GLU A 74 -0.08 -2.62 2.02
N PHE A 75 0.54 -2.51 3.19
CA PHE A 75 -0.06 -2.92 4.46
C PHE A 75 -1.25 -2.08 4.86
N LEU A 76 -1.29 -0.81 4.46
CA LEU A 76 -2.37 0.14 4.76
C LEU A 76 -3.56 0.01 3.82
N CYS A 77 -3.41 -0.72 2.71
CA CYS A 77 -4.49 -0.91 1.73
C CYS A 77 -5.21 -2.25 1.93
N SER A 78 -6.42 -2.33 1.37
CA SER A 78 -7.17 -3.57 1.19
C SER A 78 -6.90 -4.16 -0.20
N LEU A 79 -6.99 -3.33 -1.24
CA LEU A 79 -6.68 -3.60 -2.64
C LEU A 79 -6.21 -2.26 -3.24
N TRP A 80 -4.91 -2.13 -3.52
CA TRP A 80 -4.30 -0.84 -3.88
C TRP A 80 -5.08 -0.08 -4.96
N HIS A 81 -5.49 -0.77 -6.02
CA HIS A 81 -6.16 -0.15 -7.16
C HIS A 81 -7.56 0.35 -6.78
N LEU A 82 -8.32 -0.43 -6.00
CA LEU A 82 -9.65 0.00 -5.56
C LEU A 82 -9.59 1.10 -4.50
N ASP A 83 -8.63 1.01 -3.56
CA ASP A 83 -8.40 2.05 -2.55
C ASP A 83 -7.98 3.37 -3.19
N PHE A 84 -7.07 3.33 -4.17
CA PHE A 84 -6.63 4.52 -4.91
C PHE A 84 -7.78 5.25 -5.59
N PHE A 85 -8.55 4.54 -6.42
CA PHE A 85 -9.65 5.19 -7.14
C PHE A 85 -10.74 5.69 -6.20
N ALA A 86 -11.01 4.96 -5.12
CA ALA A 86 -11.98 5.43 -4.12
C ALA A 86 -11.53 6.64 -3.30
N GLY A 87 -10.23 6.98 -3.35
CA GLY A 87 -9.71 8.23 -2.79
C GLY A 87 -9.91 9.45 -3.70
N LEU A 88 -10.40 9.27 -4.94
CA LEU A 88 -10.74 10.37 -5.83
C LEU A 88 -12.15 10.91 -5.54
N ASP A 89 -12.30 12.22 -5.62
CA ASP A 89 -13.62 12.86 -5.55
C ASP A 89 -14.46 12.34 -6.71
N GLY A 90 -15.72 11.99 -6.46
CA GLY A 90 -16.61 11.46 -7.49
C GLY A 90 -16.56 9.95 -7.69
N ILE A 91 -15.73 9.20 -6.96
CA ILE A 91 -15.65 7.74 -7.05
C ILE A 91 -16.04 7.11 -5.72
N GLN A 92 -16.88 6.07 -5.76
CA GLN A 92 -17.35 5.38 -4.55
C GLN A 92 -17.18 3.86 -4.68
N LYS A 93 -16.84 3.21 -3.56
CA LYS A 93 -16.88 1.75 -3.46
C LYS A 93 -18.29 1.29 -3.12
N LYS A 94 -18.82 0.35 -3.90
CA LYS A 94 -20.11 -0.29 -3.66
C LYS A 94 -19.96 -1.79 -3.56
N GLN A 95 -20.83 -2.39 -2.76
CA GLN A 95 -21.08 -3.82 -2.82
C GLN A 95 -21.68 -4.10 -4.21
N PRO A 96 -21.20 -5.11 -4.95
CA PRO A 96 -21.90 -5.57 -6.14
C PRO A 96 -23.31 -6.00 -5.76
N PRO A 97 -24.30 -5.84 -6.66
CA PRO A 97 -25.61 -6.43 -6.45
C PRO A 97 -25.44 -7.94 -6.22
N ALA A 98 -26.28 -8.50 -5.34
CA ALA A 98 -26.27 -9.92 -5.07
C ALA A 98 -26.44 -10.69 -6.38
N ARG A 99 -25.43 -11.48 -6.75
CA ARG A 99 -25.52 -12.43 -7.86
C ARG A 99 -25.79 -13.79 -7.24
N ASP A 100 -26.67 -14.56 -7.89
CA ASP A 100 -26.80 -15.99 -7.59
C ASP A 100 -25.49 -16.68 -7.99
N LEU A 101 -24.56 -16.78 -7.04
CA LEU A 101 -23.28 -17.46 -7.15
C LEU A 101 -23.34 -18.78 -6.38
N SER A 102 -24.46 -19.50 -6.50
CA SER A 102 -24.68 -20.84 -5.94
C SER A 102 -23.61 -21.87 -6.31
N PHE A 103 -22.69 -21.55 -7.23
CA PHE A 103 -21.65 -22.46 -7.71
C PHE A 103 -20.24 -22.27 -7.11
N MET A 104 -19.97 -21.25 -6.28
CA MET A 104 -18.64 -21.09 -5.65
C MET A 104 -18.72 -20.96 -4.13
N ALA A 105 -18.24 -22.00 -3.44
CA ALA A 105 -18.10 -22.06 -1.98
C ALA A 105 -17.17 -20.99 -1.37
N CYS A 106 -16.44 -20.24 -2.20
CA CYS A 106 -15.65 -19.08 -1.80
C CYS A 106 -16.26 -17.84 -2.46
N MET A 107 -17.12 -17.10 -1.75
CA MET A 107 -17.61 -15.83 -2.24
C MET A 107 -16.47 -14.80 -2.20
N PRO A 108 -16.02 -14.26 -3.34
CA PRO A 108 -15.06 -13.18 -3.30
C PRO A 108 -15.77 -11.94 -2.74
N ARG A 109 -15.16 -11.29 -1.74
CA ARG A 109 -15.57 -9.95 -1.27
C ARG A 109 -15.19 -8.91 -2.34
N THR A 110 -15.73 -9.05 -3.54
CA THR A 110 -15.49 -8.12 -4.63
C THR A 110 -16.22 -6.82 -4.31
N LYS A 111 -15.48 -5.71 -4.23
CA LYS A 111 -16.05 -4.37 -4.22
C LYS A 111 -15.99 -3.85 -5.66
N VAL A 112 -16.99 -3.08 -6.07
CA VAL A 112 -17.04 -2.45 -7.39
C VAL A 112 -16.94 -0.94 -7.21
N LEU A 113 -16.34 -0.25 -8.19
CA LEU A 113 -16.30 1.21 -8.20
C LEU A 113 -17.50 1.75 -8.99
N SER A 114 -18.18 2.73 -8.43
CA SER A 114 -19.17 3.55 -9.15
C SER A 114 -18.63 4.95 -9.37
N TRP A 115 -18.76 5.44 -10.59
CA TRP A 115 -18.25 6.72 -11.05
C TRP A 115 -19.40 7.73 -11.12
N LEU A 116 -19.23 8.89 -10.49
CA LEU A 116 -20.13 10.03 -10.65
C LEU A 116 -19.79 10.78 -11.97
N PRO A 117 -20.72 11.58 -12.51
CA PRO A 117 -20.53 12.30 -13.78
C PRO A 117 -19.33 13.26 -13.78
N SER A 118 -18.90 13.70 -12.60
CA SER A 118 -17.71 14.49 -12.39
C SER A 118 -16.85 13.80 -11.33
N TRP A 119 -15.56 13.69 -11.60
CA TRP A 119 -14.55 13.20 -10.68
C TRP A 119 -13.31 14.10 -10.74
N ALA A 120 -12.59 14.19 -9.64
CA ALA A 120 -11.39 15.02 -9.54
C ALA A 120 -10.42 14.43 -8.51
N PHE A 121 -9.17 14.86 -8.57
CA PHE A 121 -8.27 14.69 -7.44
C PHE A 121 -8.75 15.61 -6.31
N PRO A 122 -8.88 15.12 -5.07
CA PRO A 122 -9.26 15.95 -3.96
C PRO A 122 -8.23 17.04 -3.72
N THR A 123 -8.69 18.16 -3.19
CA THR A 123 -7.84 19.32 -2.85
C THR A 123 -6.91 19.07 -1.66
N THR A 124 -7.17 18.00 -0.89
CA THR A 124 -6.24 17.50 0.12
C THR A 124 -4.98 16.95 -0.54
N PRO A 125 -3.78 17.15 0.07
CA PRO A 125 -2.53 16.72 -0.53
C PRO A 125 -2.56 15.22 -0.86
N TYR A 126 -2.00 14.88 -2.03
CA TYR A 126 -1.90 13.52 -2.58
C TYR A 126 -1.39 12.45 -1.59
N CYS A 127 -0.65 12.88 -0.56
CA CYS A 127 -0.15 12.06 0.54
C CYS A 127 -1.24 11.39 1.41
N VAL A 128 -2.51 11.79 1.26
CA VAL A 128 -3.66 11.19 1.99
C VAL A 128 -4.45 10.21 1.11
N ILE A 129 -4.27 10.28 -0.22
CA ILE A 129 -5.03 9.51 -1.21
C ILE A 129 -4.37 8.14 -1.46
N LEU A 130 -3.03 8.12 -1.49
CA LEU A 130 -2.29 6.88 -1.45
C LEU A 130 -2.16 6.44 0.02
N PRO A 131 -2.24 5.14 0.33
CA PRO A 131 -1.83 4.64 1.64
C PRO A 131 -0.38 5.01 1.98
N PHE A 132 0.41 5.40 0.97
CA PHE A 132 1.74 5.92 1.13
C PHE A 132 1.75 7.21 1.97
N SER A 133 2.32 7.06 3.17
CA SER A 133 2.74 8.14 4.07
C SER A 133 1.63 8.74 4.94
N SER A 134 1.36 8.04 6.04
CA SER A 134 1.35 8.72 7.34
C SER A 134 2.62 9.60 7.43
N PRO A 135 2.54 10.88 7.86
CA PRO A 135 3.72 11.75 7.98
C PRO A 135 4.82 11.16 8.89
N ALA A 136 4.48 10.20 9.75
CA ALA A 136 5.44 9.44 10.53
C ALA A 136 6.34 8.53 9.67
N LEU A 137 5.85 8.00 8.54
CA LEU A 137 6.57 7.10 7.63
C LEU A 137 7.50 7.85 6.67
N ALA A 138 7.15 9.08 6.26
CA ALA A 138 8.05 9.93 5.45
C ALA A 138 9.41 10.17 6.13
N THR A 139 9.45 10.16 7.47
CA THR A 139 10.69 10.30 8.25
C THR A 139 11.55 9.01 8.24
N ILE A 140 10.95 7.85 8.01
CA ILE A 140 11.62 6.54 8.04
C ILE A 140 12.29 6.20 6.70
N LEU A 141 11.72 6.69 5.59
CA LEU A 141 12.29 6.51 4.25
C LEU A 141 13.47 7.45 3.96
N LEU A 142 13.58 8.59 4.67
CA LEU A 142 14.59 9.62 4.45
C LEU A 142 15.80 9.55 5.39
N LYS A 143 15.91 8.52 6.23
CA LYS A 143 17.07 8.23 7.10
C LYS A 143 17.59 6.82 6.86
#